data_AF-A0A0D9W9D1-F1
#
_entry.id   AF-A0A0D9W9D1-F1
#
_cell.length_a   1.000
_cell.length_b   1.000
_cell.length_c   1.000
_cell.angle_alpha   90.00
_cell.angle_beta   90.00
_cell.angle_gamma   90.00
#
_symmetry.space_group_name_H-M   'P 1'
#
loop_
_entity.id
_entity.type
_entity.pdbx_description
1 polymer ?
#
loop_
_entity_poly.entity_id
_entity_poly.type
_entity_poly.pdbx_seq_one_letter_code
_entity_poly.pdbx_strand_id
1 'polypeptide(L)'
;MEAARRRRREVDCSLLLLAALLLALARGASGWAHGHGGIAAGVVAGAGGERRYRDLATRRMESVRSSFGARRNLATSNTNSRVYHVTDYGADPTGRDDATAAITKAIADAFRRPSNATMTGGIPDLGGAEIHLDGGVYLLKGPLSLPASGGGNFKIHSGSLRASDDFPTDRYLIELSAKAAGGGSSPAMSYYYEYVTLRDLMLDCNHRGGGVSVVDSLRVAVDNLYITHFSTDGVAVTGGHETFIRDTFIGQSMTAGGDPGERSFTGTGIRLDGNDNSVSDVVIFSAATGIMVTGGANSISGVHCYNKATGFGGAGIYLKIPGLTQTWITNSYMDFTSIVAEDPVLLHVSNSFFLGDANVILKSVNGVARGVQIMGNLFNGRGKGVDIVELDGEFKTVEQVYVAQNAAEGMNLRSTAARLAAEGNGSVWTVDFSPMLLFPDRIEHVQYSLVAGGGAFPGHALRNVSGNRVVVATDADVTATVHVLVDQNSS
;
A
#
# COMPACT_ATOMS: atom_id res chain seq x y z
N MET A 1 -8.10 15.51 -59.71
CA MET A 1 -7.76 16.79 -60.38
C MET A 1 -7.09 17.68 -59.35
N GLU A 2 -5.92 18.23 -59.71
CA GLU A 2 -5.14 19.35 -59.14
C GLU A 2 -5.08 19.53 -57.60
N ALA A 3 -3.97 19.24 -56.92
CA ALA A 3 -2.64 19.88 -56.88
C ALA A 3 -2.58 21.23 -56.14
N ALA A 4 -1.90 21.26 -54.98
CA ALA A 4 -0.95 22.34 -54.62
C ALA A 4 -0.10 21.98 -53.38
N ARG A 5 1.22 22.09 -53.55
CA ARG A 5 2.30 22.04 -52.54
C ARG A 5 2.34 23.33 -51.69
N ARG A 6 2.75 23.24 -50.42
CA ARG A 6 3.82 24.10 -49.85
C ARG A 6 4.37 23.58 -48.51
N ARG A 7 5.70 23.57 -48.40
CA ARG A 7 6.56 23.22 -47.24
C ARG A 7 6.75 24.42 -46.30
N ARG A 8 6.88 24.17 -44.98
CA ARG A 8 7.72 24.86 -43.94
C ARG A 8 7.96 23.83 -42.82
N ARG A 9 9.21 23.38 -42.55
CA ARG A 9 10.22 23.89 -41.59
C ARG A 9 9.68 24.15 -40.18
N GLU A 10 9.92 23.21 -39.27
CA GLU A 10 10.04 23.44 -37.82
C GLU A 10 11.35 22.82 -37.33
N VAL A 11 12.03 23.54 -36.45
CA VAL A 11 13.35 23.29 -35.87
C VAL A 11 13.16 23.17 -34.36
N ASP A 12 13.90 22.23 -33.77
CA ASP A 12 13.95 21.80 -32.37
C ASP A 12 13.80 22.90 -31.30
N CYS A 13 12.82 22.72 -30.40
CA CYS A 13 12.59 23.53 -29.20
C CYS A 13 13.04 22.84 -27.89
N SER A 14 13.70 21.67 -27.99
CA SER A 14 13.95 20.79 -26.84
C SER A 14 15.30 21.03 -26.13
N LEU A 15 16.14 21.92 -26.65
CA LEU A 15 17.52 22.16 -26.15
C LEU A 15 17.69 23.43 -25.32
N LEU A 16 16.68 24.31 -25.25
CA LEU A 16 16.75 25.57 -24.49
C LEU A 16 16.22 25.47 -23.04
N LEU A 17 15.44 24.43 -22.72
CA LEU A 17 14.90 24.22 -21.37
C LEU A 17 15.87 23.52 -20.42
N LEU A 18 16.84 22.76 -20.94
CA LEU A 18 17.82 22.04 -20.11
C LEU A 18 18.95 22.95 -19.57
N ALA A 19 19.23 24.07 -20.25
CA ALA A 19 20.29 25.00 -19.85
C ALA A 19 19.84 25.99 -18.74
N ALA A 20 18.53 26.24 -18.61
CA ALA A 20 17.98 27.15 -17.60
C ALA A 20 17.88 26.50 -16.21
N LEU A 21 17.72 25.17 -16.14
CA LEU A 21 17.58 24.44 -14.87
C LEU A 21 18.93 24.21 -14.17
N LEU A 22 20.04 24.16 -14.92
CA LEU A 22 21.40 23.97 -14.39
C LEU A 22 22.04 25.25 -13.85
N LEU A 23 21.50 26.44 -14.15
CA LEU A 23 21.99 27.71 -13.61
C LEU A 23 21.32 28.13 -12.27
N ALA A 24 20.20 27.50 -11.90
CA ALA A 24 19.45 27.84 -10.69
C ALA A 24 19.90 27.08 -9.43
N LEU A 25 20.73 26.02 -9.57
CA LEU A 25 21.21 25.19 -8.45
C LEU A 25 22.61 25.57 -7.94
N ALA A 26 23.27 26.59 -8.52
CA ALA A 26 24.64 26.97 -8.18
C ALA A 26 24.79 28.28 -7.37
N ARG A 27 23.69 28.90 -6.90
CA ARG A 27 23.76 30.13 -6.10
C ARG A 27 22.72 30.17 -4.98
N GLY A 28 23.16 29.90 -3.75
CA GLY A 28 22.31 30.03 -2.57
C GLY A 28 23.00 29.73 -1.24
N ALA A 29 24.14 30.36 -0.95
CA ALA A 29 24.75 30.35 0.38
C ALA A 29 25.37 31.72 0.70
N SER A 30 24.65 32.51 1.52
CA SER A 30 25.05 33.68 2.34
C SER A 30 23.78 34.53 2.52
N GLY A 31 23.23 34.80 3.69
CA GLY A 31 23.84 35.16 4.96
C GLY A 31 23.32 36.56 5.31
N TRP A 32 22.39 36.70 6.26
CA TRP A 32 21.97 38.00 6.81
C TRP A 32 21.73 37.86 8.31
N ALA A 33 22.54 38.60 9.07
CA ALA A 33 22.32 38.93 10.47
C ALA A 33 21.84 40.38 10.54
N HIS A 34 20.87 40.67 11.40
CA HIS A 34 20.74 41.93 12.15
C HIS A 34 19.70 41.73 13.27
N GLY A 35 20.00 42.26 14.45
CA GLY A 35 19.18 42.09 15.65
C GLY A 35 18.61 43.38 16.24
N HIS A 36 18.09 43.21 17.46
CA HIS A 36 17.77 44.13 18.56
C HIS A 36 16.30 44.53 18.87
N GLY A 37 15.96 44.32 20.15
CA GLY A 37 14.83 44.84 20.95
C GLY A 37 14.08 43.72 21.69
N GLY A 38 14.46 43.24 22.91
CA GLY A 38 14.19 43.82 24.24
C GLY A 38 12.68 43.68 24.61
N ILE A 39 12.20 43.02 25.69
CA ILE A 39 12.51 43.13 27.13
C ILE A 39 11.96 41.91 27.94
N ALA A 40 12.79 41.42 28.89
CA ALA A 40 12.63 40.79 30.22
C ALA A 40 11.52 39.77 30.62
N ALA A 41 11.96 38.59 31.08
CA ALA A 41 11.92 38.05 32.48
C ALA A 41 12.45 36.58 32.43
N GLY A 42 13.62 36.21 32.93
CA GLY A 42 13.98 36.06 34.34
C GLY A 42 14.04 34.57 34.73
N VAL A 43 15.25 33.99 34.89
CA VAL A 43 15.69 33.00 35.93
C VAL A 43 17.02 32.32 35.51
N VAL A 44 17.93 32.32 36.49
CA VAL A 44 19.32 31.83 36.65
C VAL A 44 19.68 30.47 35.97
N ALA A 45 20.84 30.41 35.30
CA ALA A 45 21.52 29.16 34.94
C ALA A 45 23.00 29.18 35.35
N GLY A 46 23.41 28.20 36.16
CA GLY A 46 24.75 28.04 36.71
C GLY A 46 25.73 27.32 35.77
N ALA A 47 27.01 27.66 35.94
CA ALA A 47 28.18 27.23 35.18
C ALA A 47 28.60 25.74 35.34
N GLY A 48 27.63 24.80 35.29
CA GLY A 48 27.86 23.35 35.40
C GLY A 48 27.76 22.57 34.08
N GLY A 49 27.24 23.17 33.01
CA GLY A 49 26.92 22.48 31.76
C GLY A 49 28.13 22.15 30.87
N GLU A 50 29.10 23.05 30.79
CA GLU A 50 30.20 22.92 29.81
C GLU A 50 31.27 21.87 30.21
N ARG A 51 31.49 21.64 31.51
CA ARG A 51 32.43 20.59 31.96
C ARG A 51 31.85 19.19 31.73
N ARG A 52 30.55 19.01 31.95
CA ARG A 52 29.85 17.74 31.69
C ARG A 52 29.87 17.34 30.22
N TYR A 53 29.77 18.32 29.31
CA TYR A 53 29.81 18.06 27.87
C TYR A 53 31.20 17.65 27.38
N ARG A 54 32.27 18.26 27.91
CA ARG A 54 33.65 17.87 27.57
C ARG A 54 34.03 16.49 28.12
N ASP A 55 33.59 16.15 29.32
CA ASP A 55 33.87 14.82 29.90
C ASP A 55 33.11 13.70 29.14
N LEU A 56 31.88 13.95 28.69
CA LEU A 56 31.11 13.01 27.88
C LEU A 56 31.72 12.81 26.49
N ALA A 57 32.20 13.89 25.85
CA ALA A 57 32.87 13.80 24.56
C ALA A 57 34.20 13.04 24.65
N THR A 58 34.96 13.24 25.72
CA THR A 58 36.25 12.57 25.94
C THR A 58 36.06 11.08 26.24
N ARG A 59 35.07 10.71 27.06
CA ARG A 59 34.70 9.29 27.30
C ARG A 59 34.17 8.59 26.05
N ARG A 60 33.48 9.30 25.15
CA ARG A 60 33.08 8.77 23.85
C ARG A 60 34.28 8.53 22.93
N MET A 61 35.26 9.42 22.93
CA MET A 61 36.50 9.21 22.15
C MET A 61 37.39 8.12 22.73
N GLU A 62 37.45 7.96 24.06
CA GLU A 62 38.18 6.86 24.70
C GLU A 62 37.47 5.52 24.49
N SER A 63 36.14 5.49 24.49
CA SER A 63 35.33 4.32 24.12
C SER A 63 35.54 3.91 22.66
N VAL A 64 35.69 4.89 21.76
CA VAL A 64 36.02 4.64 20.35
C VAL A 64 37.48 4.20 20.20
N ARG A 65 38.44 4.79 20.94
CA ARG A 65 39.83 4.30 20.93
C ARG A 65 39.98 2.91 21.55
N SER A 66 39.18 2.54 22.56
CA SER A 66 39.18 1.20 23.13
C SER A 66 38.52 0.17 22.21
N SER A 67 37.55 0.57 21.38
CA SER A 67 36.95 -0.32 20.37
C SER A 67 37.87 -0.55 19.17
N PHE A 68 38.79 0.37 18.87
CA PHE A 68 39.84 0.17 17.86
C PHE A 68 41.11 -0.54 18.40
N GLY A 69 41.35 -0.54 19.72
CA GLY A 69 42.55 -1.14 20.34
C GLY A 69 42.42 -2.61 20.79
N ALA A 70 41.21 -3.15 20.88
CA ALA A 70 40.96 -4.52 21.33
C ALA A 70 40.71 -5.50 20.15
N ARG A 71 41.61 -5.51 19.16
CA ARG A 71 41.73 -6.61 18.19
C ARG A 71 43.09 -7.27 18.33
N ARG A 72 43.26 -8.04 19.40
CA ARG A 72 44.30 -9.08 19.52
C ARG A 72 43.66 -10.34 20.06
N ASN A 73 43.00 -11.03 19.15
CA ASN A 73 42.87 -12.49 19.03
C ASN A 73 41.99 -12.74 17.80
N LEU A 74 42.55 -12.45 16.62
CA LEU A 74 42.02 -12.93 15.36
C LEU A 74 42.25 -14.44 15.34
N ALA A 75 41.27 -15.18 15.85
CA ALA A 75 41.03 -16.52 15.34
C ALA A 75 40.87 -16.38 13.83
N THR A 76 41.72 -17.07 13.09
CA THR A 76 41.65 -17.24 11.64
C THR A 76 40.35 -17.95 11.30
N SER A 77 39.25 -17.19 11.26
CA SER A 77 38.02 -17.57 10.59
C SER A 77 38.36 -17.63 9.10
N ASN A 78 38.24 -18.81 8.49
CA ASN A 78 38.29 -18.96 7.04
C ASN A 78 37.32 -17.94 6.44
N THR A 79 37.85 -16.90 5.82
CA THR A 79 37.09 -15.86 5.11
C THR A 79 36.60 -16.42 3.78
N ASN A 80 35.82 -17.50 3.83
CA ASN A 80 35.10 -17.96 2.66
C ASN A 80 33.93 -17.00 2.46
N SER A 81 33.82 -16.47 1.25
CA SER A 81 32.63 -15.75 0.80
C SER A 81 31.38 -16.57 1.17
N ARG A 82 30.37 -15.93 1.74
CA ARG A 82 29.06 -16.57 2.01
C ARG A 82 28.08 -16.38 0.86
N VAL A 83 28.62 -16.25 -0.35
CA VAL A 83 27.86 -16.24 -1.60
C VAL A 83 27.92 -17.64 -2.18
N TYR A 84 26.74 -18.22 -2.39
CA TYR A 84 26.54 -19.57 -2.89
C TYR A 84 25.98 -19.47 -4.30
N HIS A 85 26.85 -19.60 -5.29
CA HIS A 85 26.48 -19.62 -6.70
C HIS A 85 25.83 -20.97 -7.02
N VAL A 86 24.59 -20.96 -7.51
CA VAL A 86 23.85 -22.22 -7.73
C VAL A 86 24.48 -23.08 -8.84
N THR A 87 25.24 -22.47 -9.74
CA THR A 87 26.00 -23.15 -10.79
C THR A 87 27.14 -24.02 -10.23
N ASP A 88 27.76 -23.62 -9.11
CA ASP A 88 28.76 -24.44 -8.39
C ASP A 88 28.13 -25.73 -7.80
N TYR A 89 26.81 -25.75 -7.64
CA TYR A 89 26.03 -26.90 -7.18
C TYR A 89 25.48 -27.75 -8.33
N GLY A 90 25.80 -27.40 -9.57
CA GLY A 90 25.37 -28.12 -10.78
C GLY A 90 23.98 -27.72 -11.30
N ALA A 91 23.44 -26.57 -10.88
CA ALA A 91 22.19 -26.06 -11.44
C ALA A 91 22.39 -25.64 -12.90
N ASP A 92 21.53 -26.10 -13.81
CA ASP A 92 21.53 -25.70 -15.22
C ASP A 92 20.95 -24.27 -15.38
N PRO A 93 21.76 -23.27 -15.76
CA PRO A 93 21.30 -21.89 -15.91
C PRO A 93 20.54 -21.64 -17.23
N THR A 94 20.38 -22.66 -18.07
CA THR A 94 19.66 -22.54 -19.36
C THR A 94 18.17 -22.85 -19.26
N GLY A 95 17.73 -23.41 -18.13
CA GLY A 95 16.33 -23.75 -17.88
C GLY A 95 15.85 -24.99 -18.64
N ARG A 96 16.78 -25.83 -19.12
CA ARG A 96 16.44 -27.08 -19.83
C ARG A 96 16.28 -28.25 -18.86
N ASP A 97 17.20 -28.35 -17.91
CA ASP A 97 17.23 -29.41 -16.92
C ASP A 97 16.72 -28.93 -15.56
N ASP A 98 16.22 -29.87 -14.76
CA ASP A 98 15.71 -29.58 -13.41
C ASP A 98 16.84 -29.13 -12.47
N ALA A 99 16.73 -27.91 -11.95
CA ALA A 99 17.70 -27.30 -11.05
C ALA A 99 17.31 -27.42 -9.56
N THR A 100 16.15 -27.98 -9.25
CA THR A 100 15.57 -27.98 -7.88
C THR A 100 16.54 -28.53 -6.84
N ALA A 101 17.13 -29.70 -7.10
CA ALA A 101 18.03 -30.36 -6.16
C ALA A 101 19.34 -29.59 -5.94
N ALA A 102 19.91 -29.01 -7.00
CA ALA A 102 21.13 -28.21 -6.94
C ALA A 102 20.93 -26.93 -6.11
N ILE A 103 19.85 -26.19 -6.39
CA ILE A 103 19.54 -24.95 -5.66
C ILE A 103 19.18 -25.25 -4.20
N THR A 104 18.39 -26.31 -3.94
CA THR A 104 18.08 -26.73 -2.57
C THR A 104 19.33 -27.08 -1.78
N LYS A 105 20.33 -27.71 -2.43
CA LYS A 105 21.62 -27.99 -1.80
C LYS A 105 22.41 -26.71 -1.48
N ALA A 106 22.41 -25.73 -2.39
CA ALA A 106 23.01 -24.42 -2.13
C ALA A 106 22.36 -23.72 -0.92
N ILE A 107 21.02 -23.75 -0.84
CA ILE A 107 20.25 -23.24 0.31
C ILE A 107 20.63 -23.96 1.60
N ALA A 108 20.68 -25.30 1.59
CA ALA A 108 21.05 -26.08 2.78
C ALA A 108 22.46 -25.74 3.29
N ASP A 109 23.41 -25.52 2.38
CA ASP A 109 24.78 -25.13 2.72
C ASP A 109 24.86 -23.68 3.24
N ALA A 110 24.05 -22.76 2.69
CA ALA A 110 23.91 -21.39 3.18
C ALA A 110 23.33 -21.31 4.60
N PHE A 111 22.46 -22.25 4.97
CA PHE A 111 21.87 -22.36 6.31
C PHE A 111 22.78 -23.01 7.35
N ARG A 112 24.01 -23.42 6.99
CA ARG A 112 25.02 -23.82 7.98
C ARG A 112 25.50 -22.60 8.75
N ARG A 113 25.20 -22.58 10.05
CA ARG A 113 25.51 -21.46 10.96
C ARG A 113 27.01 -21.10 10.90
N PRO A 114 27.38 -19.85 10.56
CA PRO A 114 28.77 -19.40 10.61
C PRO A 114 29.28 -19.21 12.04
N SER A 115 28.38 -18.97 12.99
CA SER A 115 28.70 -18.71 14.40
C SER A 115 27.49 -19.05 15.29
N ASN A 116 27.63 -18.82 16.59
CA ASN A 116 26.52 -18.95 17.55
C ASN A 116 25.70 -17.66 17.69
N ALA A 117 25.90 -16.66 16.81
CA ALA A 117 25.10 -15.45 16.80
C ALA A 117 23.64 -15.76 16.45
N THR A 118 22.73 -15.00 17.07
CA THR A 118 21.29 -15.16 16.90
C THR A 118 20.60 -13.80 16.76
N MET A 119 19.47 -13.80 16.08
CA MET A 119 18.54 -12.69 15.96
C MET A 119 17.39 -12.85 16.99
N THR A 120 16.24 -12.24 16.75
CA THR A 120 15.06 -12.27 17.63
C THR A 120 14.69 -13.71 18.00
N GLY A 121 14.39 -13.93 19.28
CA GLY A 121 13.93 -15.23 19.76
C GLY A 121 14.98 -16.35 19.72
N GLY A 122 16.20 -16.12 19.22
CA GLY A 122 17.18 -17.19 18.99
C GLY A 122 17.22 -17.71 17.55
N ILE A 123 16.58 -17.01 16.60
CA ILE A 123 16.70 -17.31 15.17
C ILE A 123 18.19 -17.26 14.78
N PRO A 124 18.74 -18.27 14.09
CA PRO A 124 20.17 -18.27 13.74
C PRO A 124 20.53 -17.12 12.79
N ASP A 125 21.59 -16.38 13.10
CA ASP A 125 22.15 -15.41 12.14
C ASP A 125 23.03 -16.15 11.13
N LEU A 126 22.62 -16.13 9.86
CA LEU A 126 23.33 -16.80 8.76
C LEU A 126 24.51 -15.97 8.23
N GLY A 127 24.77 -14.81 8.81
CA GLY A 127 25.95 -13.99 8.56
C GLY A 127 25.96 -13.33 7.18
N GLY A 128 24.78 -13.02 6.63
CA GLY A 128 24.63 -12.42 5.31
C GLY A 128 24.85 -13.43 4.19
N ALA A 129 24.34 -14.66 4.36
CA ALA A 129 24.46 -15.69 3.34
C ALA A 129 23.57 -15.37 2.13
N GLU A 130 24.12 -15.55 0.92
CA GLU A 130 23.44 -15.21 -0.33
C GLU A 130 23.37 -16.42 -1.25
N ILE A 131 22.19 -16.69 -1.82
CA ILE A 131 22.03 -17.56 -2.99
C ILE A 131 22.05 -16.66 -4.22
N HIS A 132 23.09 -16.84 -5.03
CA HIS A 132 23.29 -16.09 -6.27
C HIS A 132 22.88 -16.95 -7.47
N LEU A 133 21.90 -16.48 -8.24
CA LEU A 133 21.38 -17.18 -9.42
C LEU A 133 22.11 -16.82 -10.73
N ASP A 134 23.20 -16.04 -10.67
CA ASP A 134 24.11 -15.76 -11.80
C ASP A 134 23.44 -15.20 -13.08
N GLY A 135 22.24 -14.63 -12.96
CA GLY A 135 21.43 -14.20 -14.09
C GLY A 135 20.85 -15.34 -14.93
N GLY A 136 20.95 -16.60 -14.47
CA GLY A 136 20.47 -17.78 -15.16
C GLY A 136 18.95 -17.94 -15.10
N VAL A 137 18.43 -18.84 -15.93
CA VAL A 137 17.04 -19.31 -15.90
C VAL A 137 17.05 -20.75 -15.41
N TYR A 138 16.29 -21.05 -14.36
CA TYR A 138 16.32 -22.35 -13.72
C TYR A 138 14.92 -22.97 -13.71
N LEU A 139 14.82 -24.18 -14.26
CA LEU A 139 13.60 -24.97 -14.24
C LEU A 139 13.46 -25.67 -12.89
N LEU A 140 12.30 -25.53 -12.24
CA LEU A 140 11.99 -26.14 -10.95
C LEU A 140 10.88 -27.18 -11.11
N LYS A 141 11.13 -28.41 -10.68
CA LYS A 141 10.10 -29.46 -10.53
C LYS A 141 9.47 -29.48 -9.14
N GLY A 142 10.06 -28.77 -8.17
CA GLY A 142 9.54 -28.66 -6.81
C GLY A 142 9.91 -27.33 -6.15
N PRO A 143 9.27 -27.00 -5.02
CA PRO A 143 9.47 -25.74 -4.33
C PRO A 143 10.88 -25.60 -3.74
N LEU A 144 11.40 -24.38 -3.70
CA LEU A 144 12.58 -24.03 -2.93
C LEU A 144 12.17 -23.66 -1.50
N SER A 145 11.97 -24.69 -0.66
CA SER A 145 11.62 -24.50 0.74
C SER A 145 12.87 -24.18 1.57
N LEU A 146 12.80 -23.12 2.37
CA LEU A 146 13.87 -22.82 3.32
C LEU A 146 13.91 -23.87 4.46
N PRO A 147 15.09 -24.17 5.03
CA PRO A 147 15.21 -25.15 6.08
C PRO A 147 14.40 -24.81 7.34
N ALA A 148 13.63 -25.78 7.82
CA ALA A 148 12.80 -25.67 9.03
C ALA A 148 13.57 -25.39 10.33
N SER A 149 14.91 -25.46 10.30
CA SER A 149 15.76 -24.99 11.39
C SER A 149 15.65 -23.48 11.64
N GLY A 150 15.01 -22.76 10.72
CA GLY A 150 14.96 -21.30 10.73
C GLY A 150 16.31 -20.69 10.38
N GLY A 151 16.30 -19.38 10.16
CA GLY A 151 17.49 -18.62 9.82
C GLY A 151 17.14 -17.21 9.41
N GLY A 152 18.04 -16.28 9.71
CA GLY A 152 17.90 -14.90 9.31
C GLY A 152 19.17 -14.31 8.72
N ASN A 153 19.07 -13.08 8.23
CA ASN A 153 20.17 -12.42 7.52
C ASN A 153 20.62 -13.25 6.29
N PHE A 154 19.65 -13.50 5.40
CA PHE A 154 19.77 -14.38 4.24
C PHE A 154 19.11 -13.77 3.00
N LYS A 155 19.68 -14.04 1.81
CA LYS A 155 19.21 -13.44 0.56
C LYS A 155 19.16 -14.46 -0.58
N ILE A 156 18.15 -14.38 -1.45
CA ILE A 156 18.10 -15.07 -2.75
C ILE A 156 17.93 -14.00 -3.84
N HIS A 157 18.77 -14.00 -4.87
CA HIS A 157 18.70 -12.95 -5.89
C HIS A 157 19.31 -13.27 -7.27
N SER A 158 19.02 -12.36 -8.21
CA SER A 158 19.69 -12.20 -9.50
C SER A 158 19.52 -13.37 -10.47
N GLY A 159 18.29 -13.69 -10.85
CA GLY A 159 17.99 -14.70 -11.88
C GLY A 159 16.51 -14.99 -12.04
N SER A 160 16.19 -16.03 -12.82
CA SER A 160 14.82 -16.44 -13.11
C SER A 160 14.55 -17.86 -12.63
N LEU A 161 13.42 -18.06 -11.96
CA LEU A 161 12.92 -19.37 -11.56
C LEU A 161 11.63 -19.66 -12.33
N ARG A 162 11.55 -20.84 -12.95
CA ARG A 162 10.39 -21.26 -13.74
C ARG A 162 9.87 -22.60 -13.25
N ALA A 163 8.59 -22.69 -12.91
CA ALA A 163 7.93 -23.96 -12.67
C ALA A 163 7.92 -24.81 -13.94
N SER A 164 8.21 -26.10 -13.81
CA SER A 164 7.96 -27.09 -14.86
C SER A 164 6.47 -27.39 -15.01
N ASP A 165 6.11 -28.13 -16.05
CA ASP A 165 4.73 -28.59 -16.26
C ASP A 165 4.26 -29.55 -15.15
N ASP A 166 5.21 -30.23 -14.48
CA ASP A 166 4.96 -31.17 -13.38
C ASP A 166 5.05 -30.53 -11.98
N PHE A 167 5.36 -29.22 -11.88
CA PHE A 167 5.48 -28.53 -10.60
C PHE A 167 4.16 -28.61 -9.80
N PRO A 168 4.12 -28.77 -8.47
CA PRO A 168 2.86 -28.92 -7.72
C PRO A 168 1.87 -27.72 -7.87
N THR A 169 0.56 -27.99 -7.89
CA THR A 169 -0.48 -26.93 -8.01
C THR A 169 -0.73 -26.15 -6.73
N ASP A 170 -0.32 -26.69 -5.59
CA ASP A 170 -0.67 -26.25 -4.24
C ASP A 170 0.54 -25.76 -3.44
N ARG A 171 1.64 -25.43 -4.14
CA ARG A 171 2.91 -25.01 -3.58
C ARG A 171 3.38 -23.68 -4.18
N TYR A 172 4.47 -23.13 -3.65
CA TYR A 172 5.05 -21.88 -4.14
C TYR A 172 6.48 -22.10 -4.64
N LEU A 173 6.93 -21.35 -5.63
CA LEU A 173 8.32 -21.46 -6.12
C LEU A 173 9.34 -21.26 -4.99
N ILE A 174 9.08 -20.30 -4.08
CA ILE A 174 9.89 -20.04 -2.89
C ILE A 174 9.01 -20.11 -1.65
N GLU A 175 9.42 -20.89 -0.64
CA GLU A 175 8.65 -21.09 0.59
C GLU A 175 9.49 -20.82 1.84
N LEU A 176 9.15 -19.74 2.55
CA LEU A 176 9.63 -19.44 3.90
C LEU A 176 8.62 -20.04 4.89
N SER A 177 8.64 -21.36 5.03
CA SER A 177 7.78 -22.07 5.97
C SER A 177 8.59 -23.15 6.70
N ALA A 178 8.49 -23.16 8.03
CA ALA A 178 9.14 -24.18 8.84
C ALA A 178 8.17 -25.27 9.31
N LYS A 179 6.91 -25.27 8.84
CA LYS A 179 6.03 -26.42 9.05
C LYS A 179 6.65 -27.63 8.35
N ALA A 180 7.29 -28.49 9.14
CA ALA A 180 7.67 -29.81 8.71
C ALA A 180 6.42 -30.52 8.15
N ALA A 181 6.60 -31.37 7.14
CA ALA A 181 5.61 -32.37 6.78
C ALA A 181 5.37 -33.29 7.99
N GLY A 182 4.46 -32.89 8.88
CA GLY A 182 4.28 -33.46 10.22
C GLY A 182 4.10 -32.34 11.25
N GLY A 183 2.86 -31.89 11.43
CA GLY A 183 2.47 -30.73 12.23
C GLY A 183 2.88 -30.77 13.70
N GLY A 184 4.09 -30.30 13.99
CA GLY A 184 4.54 -29.94 15.33
C GLY A 184 5.13 -28.54 15.32
N SER A 185 4.36 -27.54 15.73
CA SER A 185 4.89 -26.24 16.14
C SER A 185 5.83 -26.49 17.31
N SER A 186 7.13 -26.20 17.17
CA SER A 186 8.00 -26.17 18.34
C SER A 186 7.57 -24.97 19.20
N PRO A 187 7.14 -25.16 20.46
CA PRO A 187 6.57 -24.08 21.28
C PRO A 187 7.60 -23.00 21.71
N ALA A 188 8.85 -23.09 21.26
CA ALA A 188 9.93 -22.18 21.67
C ALA A 188 10.12 -20.98 20.72
N MET A 189 9.68 -21.05 19.45
CA MET A 189 9.89 -19.99 18.47
C MET A 189 8.55 -19.57 17.86
N SER A 190 8.13 -18.32 18.08
CA SER A 190 6.96 -17.74 17.41
C SER A 190 7.23 -17.40 15.94
N TYR A 191 8.50 -17.27 15.56
CA TYR A 191 8.93 -16.94 14.20
C TYR A 191 10.14 -17.78 13.80
N TYR A 192 10.23 -18.16 12.53
CA TYR A 192 11.29 -19.05 12.03
C TYR A 192 12.36 -18.34 11.20
N TYR A 193 11.97 -17.28 10.50
CA TYR A 193 12.86 -16.52 9.63
C TYR A 193 12.82 -15.05 10.02
N GLU A 194 13.97 -14.38 9.95
CA GLU A 194 14.09 -12.95 10.21
C GLU A 194 15.03 -12.28 9.22
N TYR A 195 14.69 -11.12 8.67
CA TYR A 195 15.58 -10.40 7.75
C TYR A 195 16.02 -11.27 6.55
N VAL A 196 15.04 -11.93 5.94
CA VAL A 196 15.20 -12.64 4.67
C VAL A 196 14.85 -11.70 3.52
N THR A 197 15.68 -11.67 2.49
CA THR A 197 15.48 -10.82 1.30
C THR A 197 15.37 -11.65 0.04
N LEU A 198 14.26 -11.53 -0.67
CA LEU A 198 14.10 -12.01 -2.05
C LEU A 198 14.19 -10.79 -2.97
N ARG A 199 15.18 -10.77 -3.87
CA ARG A 199 15.44 -9.56 -4.65
C ARG A 199 15.89 -9.79 -6.08
N ASP A 200 15.46 -8.94 -7.02
CA ASP A 200 15.92 -8.96 -8.41
C ASP A 200 15.67 -10.34 -9.07
N LEU A 201 14.44 -10.86 -8.90
CA LEU A 201 14.03 -12.19 -9.38
C LEU A 201 12.88 -12.11 -10.39
N MET A 202 12.94 -12.93 -11.44
CA MET A 202 11.77 -13.26 -12.26
C MET A 202 11.22 -14.64 -11.85
N LEU A 203 9.94 -14.70 -11.51
CA LEU A 203 9.26 -15.91 -11.06
C LEU A 203 8.14 -16.25 -12.06
N ASP A 204 8.35 -17.27 -12.88
CA ASP A 204 7.33 -17.80 -13.78
C ASP A 204 6.72 -19.07 -13.18
N CYS A 205 5.50 -18.95 -12.66
CA CYS A 205 4.83 -20.06 -11.99
C CYS A 205 4.18 -21.03 -12.99
N ASN A 206 4.25 -20.80 -14.30
CA ASN A 206 3.78 -21.72 -15.35
C ASN A 206 2.31 -22.19 -15.20
N HIS A 207 1.46 -21.35 -14.62
CA HIS A 207 0.08 -21.64 -14.22
C HIS A 207 -0.05 -22.76 -13.18
N ARG A 208 0.97 -22.91 -12.33
CA ARG A 208 1.10 -23.88 -11.25
C ARG A 208 1.39 -23.17 -9.93
N GLY A 209 0.55 -23.39 -8.92
CA GLY A 209 0.81 -22.88 -7.57
C GLY A 209 0.94 -21.34 -7.52
N GLY A 210 1.85 -20.87 -6.66
CA GLY A 210 2.13 -19.46 -6.45
C GLY A 210 3.61 -19.08 -6.52
N GLY A 211 3.90 -17.79 -6.41
CA GLY A 211 5.27 -17.27 -6.49
C GLY A 211 6.05 -17.44 -5.18
N VAL A 212 5.65 -16.69 -4.15
CA VAL A 212 6.33 -16.65 -2.84
C VAL A 212 5.33 -16.91 -1.72
N SER A 213 5.70 -17.79 -0.77
CA SER A 213 5.00 -17.92 0.51
C SER A 213 5.90 -17.52 1.68
N VAL A 214 5.39 -16.63 2.53
CA VAL A 214 6.02 -16.18 3.77
C VAL A 214 5.13 -16.56 4.94
N VAL A 215 5.62 -17.42 5.83
CA VAL A 215 4.85 -17.93 6.97
C VAL A 215 5.61 -17.68 8.26
N ASP A 216 4.96 -17.10 9.27
CA ASP A 216 5.49 -16.93 10.62
C ASP A 216 6.94 -16.37 10.63
N SER A 217 7.14 -15.27 9.91
CA SER A 217 8.45 -14.65 9.68
C SER A 217 8.47 -13.17 10.09
N LEU A 218 9.64 -12.64 10.39
CA LEU A 218 9.83 -11.23 10.75
C LEU A 218 10.66 -10.51 9.69
N ARG A 219 10.30 -9.26 9.36
CA ARG A 219 11.19 -8.34 8.61
C ARG A 219 11.65 -8.92 7.28
N VAL A 220 10.72 -9.51 6.54
CA VAL A 220 11.01 -10.12 5.24
C VAL A 220 10.87 -9.07 4.15
N ALA A 221 11.82 -9.03 3.21
CA ALA A 221 11.76 -8.16 2.04
C ALA A 221 11.50 -8.98 0.78
N VAL A 222 10.41 -8.66 0.08
CA VAL A 222 10.09 -9.12 -1.28
C VAL A 222 10.21 -7.90 -2.19
N ASP A 223 11.28 -7.84 -2.97
CA ASP A 223 11.77 -6.57 -3.49
C ASP A 223 12.24 -6.68 -4.95
N ASN A 224 11.72 -5.83 -5.84
CA ASN A 224 12.11 -5.83 -7.25
C ASN A 224 11.93 -7.21 -7.91
N LEU A 225 10.73 -7.77 -7.76
CA LEU A 225 10.34 -9.03 -8.38
C LEU A 225 9.48 -8.81 -9.63
N TYR A 226 9.52 -9.77 -10.55
CA TYR A 226 8.56 -9.91 -11.63
C TYR A 226 7.91 -11.30 -11.55
N ILE A 227 6.66 -11.39 -11.08
CA ILE A 227 5.97 -12.64 -10.76
C ILE A 227 4.80 -12.84 -11.72
N THR A 228 4.81 -13.96 -12.47
CA THR A 228 3.78 -14.26 -13.45
C THR A 228 3.25 -15.68 -13.40
N HIS A 229 2.10 -15.89 -14.05
CA HIS A 229 1.50 -17.20 -14.29
C HIS A 229 1.22 -18.00 -13.02
N PHE A 230 0.87 -17.37 -11.90
CA PHE A 230 0.38 -18.11 -10.73
C PHE A 230 -1.07 -18.57 -10.94
N SER A 231 -1.43 -19.71 -10.33
CA SER A 231 -2.82 -20.19 -10.24
C SER A 231 -3.45 -19.88 -8.88
N THR A 232 -2.64 -19.63 -7.85
CA THR A 232 -3.09 -19.26 -6.51
C THR A 232 -2.78 -17.78 -6.22
N ASP A 233 -1.61 -17.51 -5.64
CA ASP A 233 -1.18 -16.20 -5.19
C ASP A 233 0.20 -15.85 -5.76
N GLY A 234 0.41 -14.60 -6.16
CA GLY A 234 1.75 -14.12 -6.52
C GLY A 234 2.66 -14.10 -5.29
N VAL A 235 2.21 -13.45 -4.22
CA VAL A 235 2.84 -13.46 -2.89
C VAL A 235 1.78 -13.73 -1.82
N ALA A 236 2.01 -14.71 -0.97
CA ALA A 236 1.17 -15.00 0.19
C ALA A 236 1.97 -14.80 1.49
N VAL A 237 1.43 -13.99 2.40
CA VAL A 237 1.97 -13.75 3.74
C VAL A 237 0.95 -14.25 4.76
N THR A 238 1.38 -15.13 5.67
CA THR A 238 0.52 -15.70 6.72
C THR A 238 1.22 -15.64 8.06
N GLY A 239 0.61 -14.96 9.02
CA GLY A 239 1.25 -14.67 10.30
C GLY A 239 2.49 -13.79 10.12
N GLY A 240 3.39 -13.81 11.11
CA GLY A 240 4.58 -12.94 11.09
C GLY A 240 4.26 -11.45 11.28
N HIS A 241 5.29 -10.61 11.16
CA HIS A 241 5.18 -9.14 11.16
C HIS A 241 6.23 -8.53 10.23
N GLU A 242 5.98 -7.30 9.77
CA GLU A 242 6.96 -6.47 9.06
C GLU A 242 7.42 -7.10 7.73
N THR A 243 6.53 -7.77 6.98
CA THR A 243 6.82 -8.15 5.59
C THR A 243 6.66 -6.93 4.69
N PHE A 244 7.71 -6.58 3.95
CA PHE A 244 7.74 -5.47 2.99
C PHE A 244 7.77 -6.02 1.57
N ILE A 245 6.71 -5.72 0.81
CA ILE A 245 6.60 -6.06 -0.61
C ILE A 245 6.70 -4.76 -1.40
N ARG A 246 7.76 -4.61 -2.22
CA ARG A 246 8.00 -3.35 -2.92
C ARG A 246 8.65 -3.47 -4.29
N ASP A 247 8.49 -2.43 -5.09
CA ASP A 247 9.13 -2.28 -6.40
C ASP A 247 8.84 -3.46 -7.35
N THR A 248 7.68 -4.11 -7.21
CA THR A 248 7.41 -5.45 -7.78
C THR A 248 6.26 -5.41 -8.80
N PHE A 249 6.36 -6.26 -9.84
CA PHE A 249 5.30 -6.49 -10.82
C PHE A 249 4.71 -7.89 -10.62
N ILE A 250 3.38 -8.00 -10.51
CA ILE A 250 2.69 -9.26 -10.21
C ILE A 250 1.49 -9.42 -11.14
N GLY A 251 1.42 -10.51 -11.91
CA GLY A 251 0.19 -10.80 -12.64
C GLY A 251 -0.01 -12.23 -13.09
N GLN A 252 -1.25 -12.72 -12.95
CA GLN A 252 -1.58 -14.10 -13.30
C GLN A 252 -1.47 -14.34 -14.81
N SER A 253 -1.79 -13.35 -15.64
CA SER A 253 -1.69 -13.43 -17.10
C SER A 253 -0.91 -12.24 -17.65
N MET A 254 0.04 -12.47 -18.55
CA MET A 254 0.85 -11.39 -19.15
C MET A 254 0.09 -10.63 -20.24
N THR A 255 -0.81 -9.72 -19.82
CA THR A 255 -1.59 -8.87 -20.72
C THR A 255 -1.66 -7.43 -20.22
N ALA A 256 -1.91 -6.49 -21.13
CA ALA A 256 -2.00 -5.04 -20.85
C ALA A 256 -3.45 -4.51 -20.92
N GLY A 257 -4.43 -5.35 -20.58
CA GLY A 257 -5.86 -5.05 -20.68
C GLY A 257 -6.53 -5.57 -21.96
N GLY A 258 -7.86 -5.65 -21.94
CA GLY A 258 -8.69 -6.09 -23.08
C GLY A 258 -8.61 -7.58 -23.40
N ASP A 259 -8.09 -8.39 -22.47
CA ASP A 259 -7.99 -9.85 -22.63
C ASP A 259 -9.41 -10.48 -22.65
N PRO A 260 -9.80 -11.20 -23.71
CA PRO A 260 -11.08 -11.91 -23.75
C PRO A 260 -11.29 -12.91 -22.61
N GLY A 261 -10.21 -13.43 -22.03
CA GLY A 261 -10.19 -14.36 -20.90
C GLY A 261 -10.27 -13.70 -19.52
N GLU A 262 -10.30 -12.37 -19.41
CA GLU A 262 -10.23 -11.65 -18.12
C GLU A 262 -11.29 -12.10 -17.09
N ARG A 263 -12.50 -12.41 -17.57
CA ARG A 263 -13.60 -12.91 -16.73
C ARG A 263 -13.25 -14.21 -16.00
N SER A 264 -12.33 -15.00 -16.56
CA SER A 264 -11.89 -16.28 -16.03
C SER A 264 -10.68 -16.20 -15.10
N PHE A 265 -10.08 -15.01 -14.91
CA PHE A 265 -9.00 -14.86 -13.95
C PHE A 265 -9.50 -15.17 -12.53
N THR A 266 -8.66 -15.87 -11.77
CA THR A 266 -8.96 -16.42 -10.43
C THR A 266 -7.89 -16.10 -9.39
N GLY A 267 -6.67 -15.78 -9.79
CA GLY A 267 -5.54 -15.63 -8.89
C GLY A 267 -5.63 -14.36 -8.03
N THR A 268 -4.88 -14.35 -6.93
CA THR A 268 -4.68 -13.17 -6.10
C THR A 268 -3.24 -12.66 -6.28
N GLY A 269 -3.03 -11.36 -6.51
CA GLY A 269 -1.67 -10.82 -6.64
C GLY A 269 -0.90 -10.95 -5.33
N ILE A 270 -1.42 -10.31 -4.28
CA ILE A 270 -0.86 -10.34 -2.92
C ILE A 270 -1.95 -10.74 -1.92
N ARG A 271 -1.63 -11.68 -1.05
CA ARG A 271 -2.47 -12.07 0.10
C ARG A 271 -1.76 -11.73 1.40
N LEU A 272 -2.40 -10.91 2.24
CA LEU A 272 -1.94 -10.51 3.56
C LEU A 272 -2.86 -11.09 4.64
N ASP A 273 -2.50 -12.26 5.13
CA ASP A 273 -3.16 -12.96 6.24
C ASP A 273 -2.35 -12.75 7.54
N GLY A 274 -2.07 -11.49 7.85
CA GLY A 274 -1.25 -11.05 8.97
C GLY A 274 -1.28 -9.53 9.11
N ASN A 275 -0.64 -9.01 10.15
CA ASN A 275 -0.60 -7.58 10.45
C ASN A 275 0.80 -6.98 10.32
N ASP A 276 0.85 -5.65 10.34
CA ASP A 276 2.08 -4.86 10.29
C ASP A 276 2.91 -5.05 9.01
N ASN A 277 2.27 -5.38 7.88
CA ASN A 277 2.93 -5.50 6.59
C ASN A 277 2.83 -4.21 5.77
N SER A 278 3.76 -4.05 4.84
CA SER A 278 3.78 -2.91 3.93
C SER A 278 3.86 -3.36 2.48
N VAL A 279 2.99 -2.80 1.64
CA VAL A 279 3.04 -2.91 0.18
C VAL A 279 3.28 -1.52 -0.38
N SER A 280 4.38 -1.33 -1.11
CA SER A 280 4.76 -0.02 -1.65
C SER A 280 5.26 -0.12 -3.09
N ASP A 281 4.77 0.72 -4.00
CA ASP A 281 5.28 0.81 -5.37
C ASP A 281 5.19 -0.53 -6.13
N VAL A 282 4.02 -1.15 -6.09
CA VAL A 282 3.73 -2.45 -6.71
C VAL A 282 2.72 -2.29 -7.84
N VAL A 283 2.97 -2.95 -8.97
CA VAL A 283 2.01 -3.04 -10.08
C VAL A 283 1.40 -4.43 -10.11
N ILE A 284 0.07 -4.51 -10.03
CA ILE A 284 -0.67 -5.77 -10.07
C ILE A 284 -1.60 -5.79 -11.27
N PHE A 285 -1.48 -6.83 -12.08
CA PHE A 285 -2.19 -6.96 -13.35
C PHE A 285 -2.79 -8.33 -13.55
N SER A 286 -3.89 -8.38 -14.30
CA SER A 286 -4.52 -9.61 -14.79
C SER A 286 -4.73 -10.73 -13.75
N ALA A 287 -4.94 -10.37 -12.48
CA ALA A 287 -5.36 -11.25 -11.39
C ALA A 287 -6.86 -11.03 -11.08
N ALA A 288 -7.54 -11.96 -10.42
CA ALA A 288 -8.91 -11.73 -9.96
C ALA A 288 -8.98 -10.67 -8.86
N THR A 289 -8.07 -10.79 -7.89
CA THR A 289 -7.90 -9.80 -6.82
C THR A 289 -6.48 -9.27 -6.87
N GLY A 290 -6.31 -7.94 -6.81
CA GLY A 290 -4.98 -7.34 -6.73
C GLY A 290 -4.34 -7.65 -5.37
N ILE A 291 -4.87 -7.06 -4.30
CA ILE A 291 -4.46 -7.31 -2.92
C ILE A 291 -5.64 -7.80 -2.09
N MET A 292 -5.53 -8.97 -1.46
CA MET A 292 -6.47 -9.49 -0.47
C MET A 292 -5.88 -9.30 0.93
N VAL A 293 -6.62 -8.65 1.82
CA VAL A 293 -6.20 -8.40 3.21
C VAL A 293 -7.19 -9.06 4.16
N THR A 294 -6.71 -9.98 4.99
CA THR A 294 -7.50 -10.64 6.03
C THR A 294 -6.93 -10.46 7.44
N GLY A 295 -5.79 -9.77 7.58
CA GLY A 295 -5.23 -9.25 8.83
C GLY A 295 -5.27 -7.71 8.89
N GLY A 296 -5.32 -7.13 10.09
CA GLY A 296 -5.38 -5.67 10.29
C GLY A 296 -4.02 -4.98 10.23
N ALA A 297 -3.97 -3.66 10.41
CA ALA A 297 -2.73 -2.87 10.60
C ALA A 297 -1.74 -2.94 9.43
N ASN A 298 -2.23 -2.96 8.18
CA ASN A 298 -1.38 -2.98 6.99
C ASN A 298 -1.29 -1.60 6.31
N SER A 299 -0.16 -1.32 5.68
CA SER A 299 0.05 -0.10 4.89
C SER A 299 0.20 -0.45 3.41
N ILE A 300 -0.56 0.22 2.56
CA ILE A 300 -0.56 0.03 1.11
C ILE A 300 -0.35 1.40 0.45
N SER A 301 0.68 1.54 -0.37
CA SER A 301 1.00 2.82 -1.00
C SER A 301 1.59 2.67 -2.39
N GLY A 302 1.34 3.62 -3.29
CA GLY A 302 1.96 3.59 -4.63
C GLY A 302 1.56 2.36 -5.47
N VAL A 303 0.43 1.72 -5.16
CA VAL A 303 0.03 0.49 -5.86
C VAL A 303 -0.78 0.83 -7.10
N HIS A 304 -0.46 0.21 -8.23
CA HIS A 304 -1.26 0.27 -9.46
C HIS A 304 -1.97 -1.06 -9.70
N CYS A 305 -3.29 -1.09 -9.53
CA CYS A 305 -4.13 -2.25 -9.81
C CYS A 305 -4.87 -2.07 -11.14
N TYR A 306 -4.42 -2.79 -12.18
CA TYR A 306 -5.16 -2.97 -13.44
C TYR A 306 -5.48 -4.46 -13.67
N ASN A 307 -5.85 -5.14 -12.60
CA ASN A 307 -6.28 -6.52 -12.62
C ASN A 307 -7.75 -6.65 -13.08
N LYS A 308 -8.35 -7.84 -12.98
CA LYS A 308 -9.74 -8.11 -13.39
C LYS A 308 -10.68 -7.01 -12.92
N ALA A 309 -11.36 -6.35 -13.85
CA ALA A 309 -12.23 -5.22 -13.60
C ALA A 309 -13.36 -5.56 -12.61
N THR A 310 -13.79 -4.56 -11.83
CA THR A 310 -14.92 -4.71 -10.88
C THR A 310 -16.18 -5.19 -11.58
N GLY A 311 -16.45 -4.70 -12.80
CA GLY A 311 -17.60 -5.12 -13.59
C GLY A 311 -17.58 -6.60 -14.02
N PHE A 312 -16.44 -7.29 -13.89
CA PHE A 312 -16.31 -8.73 -14.11
C PHE A 312 -16.22 -9.53 -12.80
N GLY A 313 -16.36 -8.87 -11.64
CA GLY A 313 -16.28 -9.47 -10.32
C GLY A 313 -14.87 -9.55 -9.75
N GLY A 314 -13.91 -8.80 -10.30
CA GLY A 314 -12.60 -8.63 -9.66
C GLY A 314 -12.58 -7.50 -8.64
N ALA A 315 -11.48 -7.38 -7.90
CA ALA A 315 -11.25 -6.31 -6.94
C ALA A 315 -9.79 -5.87 -7.00
N GLY A 316 -9.52 -4.57 -6.89
CA GLY A 316 -8.15 -4.08 -6.89
C GLY A 316 -7.53 -4.29 -5.52
N ILE A 317 -8.21 -3.85 -4.47
CA ILE A 317 -7.85 -4.14 -3.07
C ILE A 317 -9.12 -4.59 -2.35
N TYR A 318 -9.06 -5.73 -1.67
CA TYR A 318 -10.17 -6.26 -0.89
C TYR A 318 -9.76 -6.45 0.57
N LEU A 319 -10.29 -5.60 1.43
CA LEU A 319 -10.17 -5.68 2.88
C LEU A 319 -11.29 -6.56 3.43
N LYS A 320 -11.01 -7.87 3.51
CA LYS A 320 -11.94 -8.91 3.94
C LYS A 320 -11.74 -9.23 5.43
N ILE A 321 -11.85 -8.18 6.24
CA ILE A 321 -11.62 -8.23 7.69
C ILE A 321 -12.63 -7.31 8.40
N PRO A 322 -13.89 -7.76 8.54
CA PRO A 322 -14.95 -6.95 9.14
C PRO A 322 -14.59 -6.55 10.58
N GLY A 323 -14.68 -5.26 10.88
CA GLY A 323 -14.50 -4.71 12.22
C GLY A 323 -13.05 -4.50 12.69
N LEU A 324 -12.05 -4.93 11.91
CA LEU A 324 -10.63 -4.92 12.31
C LEU A 324 -9.66 -4.42 11.21
N THR A 325 -10.16 -3.65 10.25
CA THR A 325 -9.40 -3.21 9.06
C THR A 325 -8.07 -2.52 9.35
N GLN A 326 -8.07 -1.41 10.10
CA GLN A 326 -6.88 -0.67 10.52
C GLN A 326 -5.85 -0.48 9.38
N THR A 327 -6.29 -0.10 8.19
CA THR A 327 -5.45 -0.12 6.98
C THR A 327 -5.38 1.27 6.36
N TRP A 328 -4.19 1.63 5.88
CA TRP A 328 -3.94 2.88 5.17
C TRP A 328 -3.59 2.61 3.71
N ILE A 329 -4.40 3.12 2.80
CA ILE A 329 -4.22 3.02 1.35
C ILE A 329 -3.98 4.43 0.80
N THR A 330 -2.83 4.67 0.20
CA THR A 330 -2.45 6.04 -0.23
C THR A 330 -1.71 6.07 -1.56
N ASN A 331 -1.85 7.15 -2.32
CA ASN A 331 -1.08 7.36 -3.55
C ASN A 331 -1.19 6.20 -4.56
N SER A 332 -2.34 5.52 -4.60
CA SER A 332 -2.55 4.35 -5.45
C SER A 332 -3.26 4.73 -6.75
N TYR A 333 -3.13 3.89 -7.77
CA TYR A 333 -3.83 3.99 -9.03
C TYR A 333 -4.72 2.76 -9.26
N MET A 334 -6.02 2.97 -9.27
CA MET A 334 -7.03 1.92 -9.44
C MET A 334 -7.62 2.02 -10.85
N ASP A 335 -7.28 1.09 -11.73
CA ASP A 335 -7.68 1.09 -13.15
C ASP A 335 -8.78 0.05 -13.38
N PHE A 336 -10.03 0.51 -13.53
CA PHE A 336 -11.27 -0.30 -13.62
C PHE A 336 -11.56 -1.23 -12.42
N THR A 337 -10.77 -1.14 -11.35
CA THR A 337 -10.88 -2.01 -10.17
C THR A 337 -11.16 -1.23 -8.90
N SER A 338 -12.01 -1.76 -8.02
CA SER A 338 -12.45 -1.05 -6.82
C SER A 338 -11.63 -1.43 -5.59
N ILE A 339 -11.64 -0.55 -4.59
CA ILE A 339 -11.30 -0.90 -3.22
C ILE A 339 -12.59 -1.37 -2.54
N VAL A 340 -12.61 -2.58 -2.00
CA VAL A 340 -13.76 -3.13 -1.26
C VAL A 340 -13.37 -3.33 0.20
N ALA A 341 -14.16 -2.78 1.12
CA ALA A 341 -13.91 -2.91 2.55
C ALA A 341 -15.14 -3.41 3.30
N GLU A 342 -15.02 -4.57 3.94
CA GLU A 342 -16.08 -5.14 4.79
C GLU A 342 -16.02 -4.53 6.20
N ASP A 343 -17.16 -4.03 6.68
CA ASP A 343 -17.34 -3.36 7.98
C ASP A 343 -16.10 -2.55 8.44
N PRO A 344 -15.70 -1.50 7.70
CA PRO A 344 -14.40 -0.87 7.89
C PRO A 344 -14.26 -0.19 9.26
N VAL A 345 -13.14 -0.47 9.94
CA VAL A 345 -12.74 0.21 11.18
C VAL A 345 -11.33 0.76 11.04
N LEU A 346 -11.16 2.07 11.23
CA LEU A 346 -9.88 2.78 11.06
C LEU A 346 -9.28 2.58 9.66
N LEU A 347 -10.08 2.85 8.63
CA LEU A 347 -9.67 2.78 7.22
C LEU A 347 -9.33 4.18 6.71
N HIS A 348 -8.19 4.34 6.07
CA HIS A 348 -7.82 5.58 5.37
C HIS A 348 -7.52 5.30 3.89
N VAL A 349 -8.16 6.06 3.00
CA VAL A 349 -7.96 6.02 1.54
C VAL A 349 -7.74 7.45 1.04
N SER A 350 -6.54 7.77 0.56
CA SER A 350 -6.25 9.14 0.11
C SER A 350 -5.28 9.26 -1.06
N ASN A 351 -5.30 10.44 -1.68
CA ASN A 351 -4.37 10.86 -2.74
C ASN A 351 -4.25 9.86 -3.90
N SER A 352 -5.30 9.09 -4.14
CA SER A 352 -5.33 8.02 -5.14
C SER A 352 -6.10 8.45 -6.39
N PHE A 353 -5.77 7.85 -7.52
CA PHE A 353 -6.48 8.03 -8.78
C PHE A 353 -7.31 6.79 -9.11
N PHE A 354 -8.57 6.98 -9.48
CA PHE A 354 -9.51 5.93 -9.84
C PHE A 354 -9.98 6.16 -11.28
N LEU A 355 -9.71 5.22 -12.17
CA LEU A 355 -10.10 5.28 -13.58
C LEU A 355 -11.18 4.25 -13.92
N GLY A 356 -12.05 4.59 -14.88
CA GLY A 356 -12.88 3.60 -15.56
C GLY A 356 -14.08 3.12 -14.76
N ASP A 357 -14.62 3.98 -13.90
CA ASP A 357 -15.64 3.67 -12.89
C ASP A 357 -15.10 2.89 -11.66
N ALA A 358 -13.78 2.83 -11.47
CA ALA A 358 -13.20 2.39 -10.21
C ALA A 358 -13.70 3.26 -9.05
N ASN A 359 -14.02 2.66 -7.91
CA ASN A 359 -14.59 3.34 -6.76
C ASN A 359 -14.14 2.70 -5.43
N VAL A 360 -14.61 3.26 -4.32
CA VAL A 360 -14.52 2.64 -3.00
C VAL A 360 -15.89 2.07 -2.61
N ILE A 361 -15.96 0.79 -2.29
CA ILE A 361 -17.18 0.10 -1.87
C ILE A 361 -17.07 -0.23 -0.39
N LEU A 362 -17.95 0.35 0.42
CA LEU A 362 -18.12 0.01 1.83
C LEU A 362 -19.18 -1.07 1.92
N LYS A 363 -18.79 -2.27 2.31
CA LYS A 363 -19.66 -3.44 2.37
C LYS A 363 -20.05 -3.77 3.79
N SER A 364 -21.35 -3.86 4.03
CA SER A 364 -21.93 -4.23 5.32
C SER A 364 -21.93 -5.75 5.48
N VAL A 365 -21.30 -6.24 6.55
CA VAL A 365 -21.44 -7.62 7.03
C VAL A 365 -22.27 -7.62 8.33
N ASN A 366 -21.88 -6.77 9.27
CA ASN A 366 -22.57 -6.48 10.53
C ASN A 366 -23.09 -5.04 10.58
N GLY A 367 -22.81 -4.23 9.55
CA GLY A 367 -23.30 -2.86 9.41
C GLY A 367 -22.51 -1.86 10.23
N VAL A 368 -21.18 -1.97 10.22
CA VAL A 368 -20.28 -1.06 10.97
C VAL A 368 -19.35 -0.32 10.01
N ALA A 369 -19.34 1.01 10.10
CA ALA A 369 -18.30 1.85 9.51
C ALA A 369 -17.81 2.83 10.58
N ARG A 370 -16.54 2.73 10.99
CA ARG A 370 -16.01 3.56 12.07
C ARG A 370 -14.61 4.08 11.79
N GLY A 371 -14.39 5.38 11.95
CA GLY A 371 -13.07 5.99 11.72
C GLY A 371 -12.60 5.79 10.28
N VAL A 372 -13.52 5.97 9.31
CA VAL A 372 -13.23 5.79 7.89
C VAL A 372 -12.96 7.15 7.27
N GLN A 373 -11.88 7.27 6.51
CA GLN A 373 -11.51 8.49 5.80
C GLN A 373 -11.25 8.17 4.34
N ILE A 374 -12.06 8.72 3.43
CA ILE A 374 -11.88 8.62 1.98
C ILE A 374 -11.76 10.04 1.44
N MET A 375 -10.53 10.52 1.29
CA MET A 375 -10.29 11.96 1.10
C MET A 375 -9.21 12.28 0.07
N GLY A 376 -9.36 13.39 -0.65
CA GLY A 376 -8.32 13.90 -1.55
C GLY A 376 -8.06 13.03 -2.77
N ASN A 377 -9.03 12.20 -3.19
CA ASN A 377 -8.88 11.31 -4.33
C ASN A 377 -9.46 11.92 -5.61
N LEU A 378 -8.96 11.46 -6.75
CA LEU A 378 -9.41 11.84 -8.08
C LEU A 378 -10.11 10.64 -8.75
N PHE A 379 -11.32 10.86 -9.25
CA PHE A 379 -12.13 9.83 -9.89
C PHE A 379 -12.45 10.24 -11.34
N ASN A 380 -12.26 9.32 -12.28
CA ASN A 380 -12.62 9.50 -13.68
C ASN A 380 -13.42 8.28 -14.14
N GLY A 381 -14.69 8.50 -14.47
CA GLY A 381 -15.61 7.46 -14.92
C GLY A 381 -16.18 7.71 -16.30
N ARG A 382 -17.06 6.80 -16.71
CA ARG A 382 -17.62 6.70 -18.06
C ARG A 382 -19.02 7.32 -18.19
N GLY A 383 -19.48 8.08 -17.19
CA GLY A 383 -20.79 8.74 -17.20
C GLY A 383 -21.97 7.78 -16.96
N LYS A 384 -21.74 6.67 -16.26
CA LYS A 384 -22.75 5.62 -16.01
C LYS A 384 -23.54 5.78 -14.71
N GLY A 385 -23.34 6.89 -14.00
CA GLY A 385 -23.99 7.13 -12.70
C GLY A 385 -23.41 6.28 -11.58
N VAL A 386 -22.15 5.86 -11.68
CA VAL A 386 -21.42 5.16 -10.61
C VAL A 386 -20.98 6.19 -9.56
N ASP A 387 -21.17 5.85 -8.29
CA ASP A 387 -20.77 6.71 -7.18
C ASP A 387 -19.28 6.52 -6.87
N ILE A 388 -18.59 7.61 -6.48
CA ILE A 388 -17.18 7.51 -6.06
C ILE A 388 -16.99 6.69 -4.79
N VAL A 389 -18.02 6.65 -3.94
CA VAL A 389 -18.11 5.80 -2.75
C VAL A 389 -19.49 5.16 -2.73
N GLU A 390 -19.54 3.83 -2.73
CA GLU A 390 -20.78 3.06 -2.70
C GLU A 390 -20.98 2.37 -1.35
N LEU A 391 -22.25 2.21 -0.96
CA LEU A 391 -22.64 1.38 0.16
C LEU A 391 -23.23 0.07 -0.39
N ASP A 392 -22.61 -1.06 -0.06
CA ASP A 392 -23.15 -2.39 -0.31
C ASP A 392 -23.77 -2.91 1.00
N GLY A 393 -25.08 -2.69 1.14
CA GLY A 393 -25.86 -3.04 2.33
C GLY A 393 -26.05 -1.90 3.33
N GLU A 394 -26.78 -2.20 4.41
CA GLU A 394 -27.17 -1.21 5.42
C GLU A 394 -26.14 -1.10 6.56
N PHE A 395 -25.82 0.13 6.95
CA PHE A 395 -24.92 0.44 8.06
C PHE A 395 -25.69 0.98 9.26
N LYS A 396 -25.67 0.23 10.36
CA LYS A 396 -26.35 0.60 11.62
C LYS A 396 -25.46 1.49 12.47
N THR A 397 -24.15 1.22 12.45
CA THR A 397 -23.14 2.00 13.18
C THR A 397 -22.31 2.75 12.16
N VAL A 398 -22.38 4.08 12.19
CA VAL A 398 -21.55 4.98 11.39
C VAL A 398 -21.00 6.04 12.31
N GLU A 399 -19.70 5.99 12.57
CA GLU A 399 -19.04 6.87 13.53
C GLU A 399 -17.74 7.39 12.91
N GLN A 400 -17.52 8.70 12.89
CA GLN A 400 -16.26 9.27 12.39
C GLN A 400 -15.94 8.82 10.95
N VAL A 401 -16.93 8.86 10.06
CA VAL A 401 -16.81 8.54 8.63
C VAL A 401 -16.77 9.83 7.82
N TYR A 402 -15.61 10.07 7.20
CA TYR A 402 -15.31 11.27 6.45
C TYR A 402 -15.07 10.92 4.99
N VAL A 403 -16.03 11.29 4.13
CA VAL A 403 -15.84 11.29 2.68
C VAL A 403 -15.86 12.74 2.25
N ALA A 404 -14.71 13.29 1.86
CA ALA A 404 -14.56 14.72 1.65
C ALA A 404 -13.39 15.03 0.72
N GLN A 405 -13.41 16.20 0.09
CA GLN A 405 -12.30 16.71 -0.75
C GLN A 405 -11.92 15.78 -1.91
N ASN A 406 -12.85 14.96 -2.39
CA ASN A 406 -12.66 14.18 -3.60
C ASN A 406 -13.11 14.99 -4.83
N ALA A 407 -12.52 14.73 -5.99
CA ALA A 407 -12.96 15.29 -7.27
C ALA A 407 -13.37 14.17 -8.22
N ALA A 408 -14.41 14.39 -9.01
CA ALA A 408 -14.94 13.38 -9.93
C ALA A 408 -15.29 14.00 -11.29
N GLU A 409 -14.95 13.28 -12.35
CA GLU A 409 -15.44 13.50 -13.71
C GLU A 409 -16.13 12.23 -14.19
N GLY A 410 -17.37 12.32 -14.69
CA GLY A 410 -18.11 11.15 -15.19
C GLY A 410 -18.62 10.16 -14.12
N MET A 411 -18.53 10.53 -12.83
CA MET A 411 -19.03 9.77 -11.68
C MET A 411 -19.79 10.70 -10.72
N ASN A 412 -20.65 10.14 -9.87
CA ASN A 412 -21.38 10.93 -8.89
C ASN A 412 -20.50 11.18 -7.66
N LEU A 413 -20.34 12.45 -7.29
CA LEU A 413 -19.71 12.81 -6.02
C LEU A 413 -20.57 12.36 -4.85
N ARG A 414 -19.94 11.73 -3.86
CA ARG A 414 -20.53 11.37 -2.57
C ARG A 414 -19.70 11.98 -1.45
N SER A 415 -20.36 12.37 -0.38
CA SER A 415 -19.76 13.07 0.76
C SER A 415 -20.51 12.77 2.05
N THR A 416 -19.86 12.92 3.20
CA THR A 416 -20.53 12.90 4.52
C THR A 416 -20.78 14.28 5.10
N ALA A 417 -20.33 15.33 4.42
CA ALA A 417 -20.69 16.71 4.71
C ALA A 417 -20.95 17.47 3.40
N ALA A 418 -21.95 18.35 3.39
CA ALA A 418 -22.33 19.05 2.16
C ALA A 418 -22.81 20.47 2.43
N ARG A 419 -22.74 21.31 1.39
CA ARG A 419 -23.23 22.69 1.37
C ARG A 419 -24.11 22.88 0.15
N LEU A 420 -25.31 23.41 0.35
CA LEU A 420 -26.25 23.74 -0.71
C LEU A 420 -26.97 25.04 -0.39
N ALA A 421 -27.63 25.61 -1.40
CA ALA A 421 -28.51 26.74 -1.24
C ALA A 421 -29.83 26.52 -1.98
N ALA A 422 -30.92 27.07 -1.44
CA ALA A 422 -32.20 27.19 -2.14
C ALA A 422 -32.63 28.66 -2.15
N GLU A 423 -32.97 29.16 -3.33
CA GLU A 423 -33.52 30.50 -3.54
C GLU A 423 -35.01 30.38 -3.85
N GLY A 424 -35.80 31.32 -3.36
CA GLY A 424 -37.23 31.35 -3.66
C GLY A 424 -37.96 32.52 -3.01
N ASN A 425 -39.22 32.69 -3.42
CA ASN A 425 -40.16 33.61 -2.79
C ASN A 425 -41.29 32.80 -2.14
N GLY A 426 -41.50 33.01 -0.84
CA GLY A 426 -42.50 32.30 -0.06
C GLY A 426 -42.06 32.17 1.39
N SER A 427 -42.58 31.17 2.09
CA SER A 427 -42.34 30.97 3.52
C SER A 427 -41.63 29.65 3.85
N VAL A 428 -41.26 28.84 2.85
CA VAL A 428 -40.63 27.52 3.04
C VAL A 428 -39.58 27.25 1.96
N TRP A 429 -38.41 26.78 2.39
CA TRP A 429 -37.32 26.31 1.53
C TRP A 429 -36.96 24.88 1.91
N THR A 430 -36.91 24.00 0.91
CA THR A 430 -36.44 22.61 1.05
C THR A 430 -35.14 22.45 0.30
N VAL A 431 -34.10 22.01 0.99
CA VAL A 431 -32.78 21.72 0.42
C VAL A 431 -32.57 20.21 0.44
N ASP A 432 -32.46 19.58 -0.74
CA ASP A 432 -32.31 18.13 -0.88
C ASP A 432 -30.84 17.74 -1.08
N PHE A 433 -30.28 17.04 -0.10
CA PHE A 433 -28.90 16.58 -0.11
C PHE A 433 -28.75 15.12 -0.56
N SER A 434 -29.83 14.42 -0.90
CA SER A 434 -29.81 13.00 -1.29
C SER A 434 -28.80 12.66 -2.39
N PRO A 435 -28.60 13.49 -3.44
CA PRO A 435 -27.62 13.20 -4.48
C PRO A 435 -26.17 13.20 -3.99
N MET A 436 -25.86 13.91 -2.90
CA MET A 436 -24.49 14.08 -2.39
C MET A 436 -24.19 13.27 -1.13
N LEU A 437 -25.15 13.14 -0.21
CA LEU A 437 -24.90 12.49 1.07
C LEU A 437 -24.82 10.99 0.92
N LEU A 438 -23.72 10.41 1.42
CA LEU A 438 -23.41 9.00 1.31
C LEU A 438 -24.45 8.12 2.02
N PHE A 439 -24.75 8.42 3.29
CA PHE A 439 -25.67 7.62 4.08
C PHE A 439 -27.12 8.11 3.90
N PRO A 440 -28.10 7.20 3.73
CA PRO A 440 -29.49 7.58 3.67
C PRO A 440 -30.00 8.08 5.02
N ASP A 441 -30.77 9.17 5.01
CA ASP A 441 -31.52 9.70 6.16
C ASP A 441 -30.71 9.85 7.46
N ARG A 442 -29.49 10.39 7.34
CA ARG A 442 -28.54 10.49 8.47
C ARG A 442 -27.89 11.86 8.51
N ILE A 443 -28.67 12.91 8.66
CA ILE A 443 -28.13 14.25 8.93
C ILE A 443 -28.13 14.44 10.45
N GLU A 444 -26.94 14.51 11.04
CA GLU A 444 -26.75 14.65 12.50
C GLU A 444 -26.63 16.13 12.89
N HIS A 445 -26.00 16.94 12.03
CA HIS A 445 -25.80 18.36 12.26
C HIS A 445 -26.27 19.20 11.08
N VAL A 446 -26.97 20.29 11.39
CA VAL A 446 -27.42 21.30 10.43
C VAL A 446 -26.98 22.68 10.90
N GLN A 447 -26.37 23.44 10.00
CA GLN A 447 -26.20 24.89 10.13
C GLN A 447 -26.84 25.54 8.93
N TYR A 448 -27.56 26.64 9.14
CA TYR A 448 -28.13 27.41 8.05
C TYR A 448 -28.00 28.92 8.26
N SER A 449 -28.03 29.66 7.16
CA SER A 449 -28.20 31.09 7.14
C SER A 449 -29.29 31.46 6.13
N LEU A 450 -30.03 32.52 6.42
CA LEU A 450 -31.08 33.05 5.54
C LEU A 450 -30.73 34.48 5.16
N VAL A 451 -30.68 34.74 3.85
CA VAL A 451 -30.45 36.07 3.28
C VAL A 451 -31.76 36.55 2.68
N ALA A 452 -32.47 37.41 3.40
CA ALA A 452 -33.74 37.99 2.96
C ALA A 452 -33.52 39.23 2.09
N GLY A 453 -34.29 39.34 1.01
CA GLY A 453 -34.31 40.50 0.13
C GLY A 453 -35.10 41.69 0.71
N GLY A 454 -34.85 42.88 0.17
CA GLY A 454 -35.69 44.07 0.42
C GLY A 454 -35.65 44.62 1.85
N GLY A 455 -34.62 44.30 2.64
CA GLY A 455 -34.51 44.76 4.04
C GLY A 455 -35.47 44.06 5.01
N ALA A 456 -36.11 42.96 4.58
CA ALA A 456 -36.96 42.15 5.43
C ALA A 456 -36.14 41.38 6.48
N PHE A 457 -36.71 41.18 7.67
CA PHE A 457 -36.12 40.41 8.75
C PHE A 457 -37.17 39.45 9.35
N PRO A 458 -37.60 38.43 8.59
CA PRO A 458 -38.62 37.50 9.07
C PRO A 458 -38.08 36.62 10.19
N GLY A 459 -38.97 36.20 11.10
CA GLY A 459 -38.66 35.11 12.01
C GLY A 459 -38.45 33.82 11.22
N HIS A 460 -37.37 33.08 11.49
CA HIS A 460 -37.04 31.87 10.75
C HIS A 460 -36.69 30.70 11.68
N ALA A 461 -37.00 29.48 11.25
CA ALA A 461 -36.68 28.26 12.00
C ALA A 461 -36.41 27.06 11.08
N LEU A 462 -35.53 26.18 11.53
CA LEU A 462 -35.42 24.81 11.03
C LEU A 462 -36.69 24.04 11.43
N ARG A 463 -37.37 23.43 10.46
CA ARG A 463 -38.65 22.74 10.67
C ARG A 463 -38.56 21.23 10.59
N ASN A 464 -37.76 20.71 9.67
CA ASN A 464 -37.62 19.27 9.47
C ASN A 464 -36.24 18.91 8.92
N VAL A 465 -35.75 17.75 9.34
CA VAL A 465 -34.55 17.09 8.83
C VAL A 465 -34.91 15.61 8.66
N SER A 466 -35.26 15.22 7.43
CA SER A 466 -35.58 13.82 7.12
C SER A 466 -35.40 13.54 5.64
N GLY A 467 -35.12 12.28 5.29
CA GLY A 467 -34.86 11.84 3.92
C GLY A 467 -33.72 12.61 3.26
N ASN A 468 -32.67 12.95 4.02
CA ASN A 468 -31.57 13.84 3.59
C ASN A 468 -32.04 15.22 3.09
N ARG A 469 -33.19 15.69 3.54
CA ARG A 469 -33.74 17.02 3.22
C ARG A 469 -33.78 17.89 4.45
N VAL A 470 -33.41 19.15 4.28
CA VAL A 470 -33.51 20.19 5.31
C VAL A 470 -34.61 21.17 4.91
N VAL A 471 -35.56 21.40 5.81
CA VAL A 471 -36.67 22.34 5.60
C VAL A 471 -36.51 23.52 6.54
N VAL A 472 -36.34 24.71 5.99
CA VAL A 472 -36.32 25.99 6.72
C VAL A 472 -37.59 26.75 6.37
N ALA A 473 -38.23 27.37 7.35
CA ALA A 473 -39.42 28.16 7.14
C ALA A 473 -39.33 29.52 7.83
N THR A 474 -40.01 30.50 7.26
CA THR A 474 -40.21 31.84 7.83
C THR A 474 -41.65 32.02 8.32
N ASP A 475 -41.86 33.04 9.15
CA ASP A 475 -43.19 33.44 9.66
C ASP A 475 -44.00 34.31 8.68
N ALA A 476 -43.35 34.81 7.63
CA ALA A 476 -43.96 35.57 6.55
C ALA A 476 -43.35 35.19 5.20
N ASP A 477 -44.09 35.44 4.12
CA ASP A 477 -43.57 35.30 2.78
C ASP A 477 -42.47 36.34 2.51
N VAL A 478 -41.32 35.86 2.07
CA VAL A 478 -40.16 36.70 1.74
C VAL A 478 -39.44 36.11 0.54
N THR A 479 -38.81 36.97 -0.26
CA THR A 479 -37.81 36.52 -1.23
C THR A 479 -36.49 36.34 -0.50
N ALA A 480 -35.97 35.11 -0.42
CA ALA A 480 -34.74 34.82 0.30
C ALA A 480 -33.94 33.67 -0.32
N THR A 481 -32.66 33.65 0.01
CA THR A 481 -31.76 32.51 -0.22
C THR A 481 -31.43 31.87 1.12
N VAL A 482 -31.64 30.56 1.24
CA VAL A 482 -31.25 29.76 2.40
C VAL A 482 -30.01 28.97 2.05
N HIS A 483 -28.90 29.23 2.74
CA HIS A 483 -27.68 28.43 2.64
C HIS A 483 -27.64 27.42 3.78
N VAL A 484 -27.42 26.15 3.47
CA VAL A 484 -27.43 25.05 4.43
C VAL A 484 -26.13 24.27 4.34
N LEU A 485 -25.54 23.99 5.49
CA LEU A 485 -24.45 23.04 5.70
C LEU A 485 -24.96 21.88 6.55
N VAL A 486 -24.63 20.66 6.15
CA VAL A 486 -25.00 19.42 6.86
C VAL A 486 -23.80 18.51 7.08
N ASP A 487 -23.84 17.71 8.15
CA ASP A 487 -22.86 16.66 8.46
C ASP A 487 -23.60 15.38 8.92
N GLN A 488 -23.08 14.21 8.52
CA GLN A 488 -23.63 12.89 8.85
C GLN A 488 -22.95 12.20 10.04
N ASN A 489 -21.95 12.82 10.65
CA ASN A 489 -21.25 12.30 11.81
C ASN A 489 -21.81 12.89 13.09
N SER A 490 -22.04 12.01 14.07
CA SER A 490 -22.21 12.41 15.45
C SER A 490 -20.84 12.75 16.06
N SER A 491 -20.81 13.81 16.88
CA SER A 491 -19.65 14.25 17.67
C SER A 491 -19.03 13.16 18.54
#